data_AF-A0A9D4HN93-F1
#
_entry.id   AF-A0A9D4HN93-F1
#
_cell.length_a   1.000
_cell.length_b   1.000
_cell.length_c   1.000
_cell.angle_alpha   90.00
_cell.angle_beta   90.00
_cell.angle_gamma   90.00
#
_symmetry.space_group_name_H-M   'P 1'
#
loop_
_entity.id
_entity.type
_entity.pdbx_description
1 polymer ?
#
loop_
_entity_poly.entity_id
_entity_poly.type
_entity_poly.pdbx_seq_one_letter_code
_entity_poly.pdbx_strand_id
1 'polypeptide(L)'
;MRFMDEDMFEDNLYVDWLSLYTNQFRRIPSGLNTFKNLRALQHHRNLIENVDDNDLIELRSLTTINLAGNQIQFITNKAFQNNIHLTAVDLSHTFLTTIPAAVTMLPSLETLGLEANYIECTCDLASLKNWNVSSIRIDGLCYLTEETIEHCIKNYIDAGKC
;
A
#
# COMPACT_ATOMS: atom_id res chain seq x y z
N MET A 1 -16.07 11.98 -8.96
CA MET A 1 -15.09 12.08 -10.07
C MET A 1 -14.68 10.66 -10.49
N ARG A 2 -14.36 10.41 -11.77
CA ARG A 2 -14.04 9.05 -12.29
C ARG A 2 -12.65 8.94 -12.94
N PHE A 3 -12.05 10.07 -13.30
CA PHE A 3 -10.74 10.18 -13.94
C PHE A 3 -10.10 11.51 -13.53
N MET A 4 -8.77 11.56 -13.52
CA MET A 4 -7.94 12.76 -13.34
C MET A 4 -6.72 12.59 -14.24
N ASP A 5 -6.67 13.29 -15.37
CA ASP A 5 -5.56 13.19 -16.31
C ASP A 5 -4.50 14.25 -16.01
N GLU A 6 -3.26 14.01 -16.45
CA GLU A 6 -2.10 14.90 -16.18
C GLU A 6 -2.33 16.33 -16.68
N ASP A 7 -2.97 16.49 -17.83
CA ASP A 7 -3.27 17.80 -18.43
C ASP A 7 -4.26 18.64 -17.61
N MET A 8 -4.92 18.06 -16.59
CA MET A 8 -5.88 18.77 -15.74
C MET A 8 -5.21 19.67 -14.71
N PHE A 9 -3.95 19.41 -14.38
CA PHE A 9 -3.20 20.14 -13.35
C PHE A 9 -1.79 20.41 -13.86
N GLU A 10 -1.47 21.65 -14.19
CA GLU A 10 -0.07 22.05 -14.35
C GLU A 10 0.70 21.76 -13.05
N ASP A 11 1.96 21.33 -13.18
CA ASP A 11 2.88 20.92 -12.10
C ASP A 11 2.51 21.53 -10.73
N ASN A 12 1.78 20.77 -9.92
CA ASN A 12 1.20 21.27 -8.69
C ASN A 12 2.21 21.11 -7.55
N LEU A 13 2.89 22.22 -7.24
CA LEU A 13 3.92 22.29 -6.21
C LEU A 13 3.40 22.78 -4.85
N TYR A 14 2.11 23.10 -4.71
CA TYR A 14 1.60 23.71 -3.48
C TYR A 14 0.78 22.76 -2.62
N VAL A 15 0.15 21.75 -3.24
CA VAL A 15 -0.70 20.80 -2.53
C VAL A 15 0.16 19.75 -1.83
N ASP A 16 0.05 19.69 -0.51
CA ASP A 16 0.70 18.71 0.36
C ASP A 16 -0.28 17.63 0.86
N TRP A 17 -1.58 17.90 0.85
CA TRP A 17 -2.64 16.96 1.22
C TRP A 17 -3.75 16.94 0.17
N LEU A 18 -4.10 15.75 -0.30
CA LEU A 18 -5.15 15.55 -1.30
C LEU A 18 -6.07 14.41 -0.88
N SER A 19 -7.37 14.65 -1.07
CA SER A 19 -8.43 13.75 -0.67
C SER A 19 -9.36 13.44 -1.84
N LEU A 20 -9.31 12.19 -2.29
CA LEU A 20 -10.12 11.58 -3.36
C LEU A 20 -11.02 10.46 -2.83
N TYR A 21 -11.25 10.39 -1.51
CA TYR A 21 -12.04 9.33 -0.89
C TYR A 21 -13.50 9.30 -1.37
N THR A 22 -14.13 8.13 -1.31
CA THR A 22 -15.54 7.93 -1.67
C THR A 22 -15.87 8.42 -3.10
N ASN A 23 -15.05 7.98 -4.06
CA ASN A 23 -15.28 8.21 -5.48
C ASN A 23 -15.48 6.86 -6.21
N GLN A 24 -15.36 6.86 -7.54
CA GLN A 24 -15.56 5.67 -8.38
C GLN A 24 -14.32 5.38 -9.23
N PHE A 25 -13.14 5.73 -8.72
CA PHE A 25 -11.87 5.45 -9.42
C PHE A 25 -11.61 3.94 -9.44
N ARG A 26 -11.30 3.40 -10.62
CA ARG A 26 -10.91 1.99 -10.81
C ARG A 26 -9.40 1.76 -10.85
N ARG A 27 -8.65 2.85 -10.97
CA ARG A 27 -7.19 2.94 -10.97
C ARG A 27 -6.78 4.21 -10.24
N ILE A 28 -5.55 4.24 -9.75
CA ILE A 28 -4.92 5.50 -9.34
C ILE A 28 -4.75 6.34 -10.60
N PRO A 29 -5.35 7.55 -10.67
CA PRO A 29 -5.34 8.33 -11.90
C PRO A 29 -3.96 8.96 -12.15
N SER A 30 -3.48 8.93 -13.39
CA SER A 30 -2.14 9.41 -13.76
C SER A 30 -1.92 10.89 -13.45
N GLY A 31 -2.99 11.70 -13.45
CA GLY A 31 -2.93 13.10 -13.04
C GLY A 31 -2.47 13.32 -11.60
N LEU A 32 -2.40 12.30 -10.76
CA LEU A 32 -1.74 12.40 -9.45
C LEU A 32 -0.23 12.65 -9.56
N ASN A 33 0.42 12.21 -10.63
CA ASN A 33 1.86 12.40 -10.81
C ASN A 33 2.28 13.87 -11.00
N THR A 34 1.33 14.79 -11.19
CA THR A 34 1.63 16.24 -11.25
C THR A 34 1.81 16.87 -9.87
N PHE A 35 1.38 16.21 -8.79
CA PHE A 35 1.43 16.72 -7.41
C PHE A 35 2.75 16.36 -6.70
N LYS A 36 3.88 16.87 -7.20
CA LYS A 36 5.25 16.48 -6.77
C LYS A 36 5.55 16.72 -5.28
N ASN A 37 4.82 17.66 -4.65
CA ASN A 37 4.97 17.99 -3.23
C ASN A 37 3.92 17.33 -2.32
N LEU A 38 3.09 16.43 -2.86
CA LEU A 38 2.07 15.73 -2.10
C LEU A 38 2.70 14.86 -1.01
N ARG A 39 2.26 15.06 0.23
CA ARG A 39 2.69 14.32 1.43
C ARG A 39 1.64 13.33 1.88
N ALA A 40 0.36 13.63 1.69
CA ALA A 40 -0.73 12.79 2.17
C ALA A 40 -1.80 12.60 1.09
N LEU A 41 -2.08 11.33 0.76
CA LEU A 41 -3.09 10.95 -0.22
C LEU A 41 -4.18 10.09 0.44
N GLN A 42 -5.40 10.62 0.49
CA GLN A 42 -6.59 9.86 0.90
C GLN A 42 -7.32 9.34 -0.34
N HIS A 43 -7.13 8.08 -0.69
CA HIS A 43 -7.74 7.44 -1.87
C HIS A 43 -8.65 6.25 -1.51
N HIS A 44 -9.03 6.14 -0.24
CA HIS A 44 -9.88 5.07 0.30
C HIS A 44 -11.32 5.10 -0.23
N ARG A 45 -12.05 3.98 -0.08
CA ARG A 45 -13.44 3.81 -0.52
C ARG A 45 -13.66 4.16 -1.99
N ASN A 46 -12.83 3.60 -2.85
CA ASN A 46 -12.94 3.67 -4.30
C ASN A 46 -13.11 2.25 -4.85
N LEU A 47 -12.84 2.04 -6.15
CA LEU A 47 -12.95 0.75 -6.83
C LEU A 47 -11.60 0.33 -7.42
N ILE A 48 -10.48 0.78 -6.85
CA ILE A 48 -9.14 0.50 -7.37
C ILE A 48 -8.87 -0.99 -7.28
N GLU A 49 -8.51 -1.63 -8.39
CA GLU A 49 -8.32 -3.09 -8.46
C GLU A 49 -6.84 -3.49 -8.32
N ASN A 50 -5.90 -2.63 -8.73
CA ASN A 50 -4.44 -2.88 -8.65
C ASN A 50 -3.68 -1.57 -8.41
N VAL A 51 -2.44 -1.68 -7.94
CA VAL A 51 -1.45 -0.59 -7.90
C VAL A 51 -0.22 -0.98 -8.72
N ASP A 52 0.01 -0.24 -9.80
CA ASP A 52 1.05 -0.53 -10.80
C ASP A 52 2.30 0.35 -10.64
N ASP A 53 3.42 -0.06 -11.24
CA ASP A 53 4.75 0.57 -11.10
C ASP A 53 4.78 2.10 -11.35
N ASN A 54 3.85 2.62 -12.16
CA ASN A 54 3.80 4.02 -12.59
C ASN A 54 2.74 4.87 -11.86
N ASP A 55 1.90 4.25 -11.03
CA ASP A 55 0.73 4.92 -10.43
C ASP A 55 1.12 6.03 -9.43
N LEU A 56 2.26 5.88 -8.76
CA LEU A 56 2.74 6.78 -7.69
C LEU A 56 4.17 7.30 -7.95
N ILE A 57 4.67 7.15 -9.18
CA ILE A 57 6.09 7.25 -9.51
C ILE A 57 6.69 8.64 -9.28
N GLU A 58 5.89 9.71 -9.44
CA GLU A 58 6.35 11.10 -9.21
C GLU A 58 5.99 11.64 -7.82
N LEU A 59 5.25 10.89 -7.00
CA LEU A 59 4.86 11.29 -5.64
C LEU A 59 5.99 11.05 -4.62
N ARG A 60 7.17 11.60 -4.88
CA ARG A 60 8.39 11.35 -4.10
C ARG A 60 8.32 11.89 -2.67
N SER A 61 7.50 12.91 -2.45
CA SER A 61 7.30 13.55 -1.13
C SER A 61 6.26 12.83 -0.25
N LEU A 62 5.64 11.75 -0.75
CA LEU A 62 4.53 11.09 -0.08
C LEU A 62 4.98 10.42 1.21
N THR A 63 4.33 10.76 2.32
CA THR A 63 4.57 10.18 3.65
C THR A 63 3.43 9.29 4.12
N THR A 64 2.21 9.58 3.68
CA THR A 64 1.03 8.78 4.05
C THR A 64 0.13 8.51 2.86
N ILE A 65 -0.31 7.26 2.73
CA ILE A 65 -1.29 6.86 1.71
C ILE A 65 -2.35 5.96 2.33
N ASN A 66 -3.62 6.31 2.08
CA ASN A 66 -4.75 5.49 2.47
C ASN A 66 -5.49 4.96 1.25
N LEU A 67 -5.41 3.65 1.04
CA LEU A 67 -6.06 2.90 -0.04
C LEU A 67 -7.14 1.96 0.51
N ALA A 68 -7.52 2.07 1.77
CA ALA A 68 -8.46 1.16 2.41
C ALA A 68 -9.84 1.13 1.72
N GLY A 69 -10.51 -0.01 1.78
CA GLY A 69 -11.85 -0.16 1.20
C GLY A 69 -11.90 -0.02 -0.33
N ASN A 70 -10.79 -0.34 -1.00
CA ASN A 70 -10.72 -0.52 -2.46
C ASN A 70 -10.86 -2.00 -2.83
N GLN A 71 -10.80 -2.32 -4.13
CA GLN A 71 -10.87 -3.69 -4.64
C GLN A 71 -9.49 -4.28 -4.96
N ILE A 72 -8.45 -3.83 -4.25
CA ILE A 72 -7.05 -4.13 -4.58
C ILE A 72 -6.78 -5.61 -4.35
N GLN A 73 -6.43 -6.32 -5.42
CA GLN A 73 -6.02 -7.73 -5.39
C GLN A 73 -4.52 -7.88 -5.58
N PHE A 74 -3.90 -6.93 -6.28
CA PHE A 74 -2.49 -7.00 -6.64
C PHE A 74 -1.80 -5.64 -6.52
N ILE A 75 -0.58 -5.66 -5.99
CA ILE A 75 0.34 -4.52 -5.97
C ILE A 75 1.66 -5.01 -6.56
N THR A 76 2.08 -4.35 -7.62
CA THR A 76 3.36 -4.66 -8.29
C THR A 76 4.55 -4.44 -7.36
N ASN A 77 5.64 -5.18 -7.56
CA ASN A 77 6.82 -5.12 -6.69
C ASN A 77 7.51 -3.74 -6.67
N LYS A 78 7.28 -2.88 -7.68
CA LYS A 78 7.87 -1.54 -7.76
C LYS A 78 6.85 -0.42 -7.59
N ALA A 79 5.60 -0.72 -7.25
CA ALA A 79 4.53 0.24 -7.00
C ALA A 79 4.96 1.43 -6.11
N PHE A 80 5.79 1.16 -5.09
CA PHE A 80 6.25 2.18 -4.13
C PHE A 80 7.75 2.53 -4.24
N GLN A 81 8.43 2.15 -5.33
CA GLN A 81 9.90 2.23 -5.41
C GLN A 81 10.48 3.65 -5.20
N ASN A 82 9.71 4.69 -5.54
CA ASN A 82 10.13 6.10 -5.43
C ASN A 82 9.57 6.80 -4.19
N ASN A 83 8.67 6.16 -3.44
CA ASN A 83 7.98 6.76 -2.30
C ASN A 83 8.74 6.46 -0.99
N ILE A 84 10.05 6.75 -0.99
CA ILE A 84 10.98 6.38 0.09
C ILE A 84 10.67 7.03 1.44
N HIS A 85 9.81 8.05 1.46
CA HIS A 85 9.39 8.78 2.65
C HIS A 85 8.06 8.25 3.25
N LEU A 86 7.45 7.21 2.66
CA LEU A 86 6.23 6.61 3.22
C LEU A 86 6.49 6.04 4.61
N THR A 87 5.75 6.55 5.59
CA THR A 87 5.72 6.08 6.97
C THR A 87 4.44 5.33 7.31
N ALA A 88 3.32 5.65 6.63
CA ALA A 88 2.05 4.96 6.84
C ALA A 88 1.38 4.56 5.52
N VAL A 89 1.05 3.28 5.40
CA VAL A 89 0.33 2.70 4.26
C VAL A 89 -0.87 1.94 4.80
N ASP A 90 -2.08 2.33 4.42
CA ASP A 90 -3.31 1.63 4.80
C ASP A 90 -3.90 0.89 3.60
N LEU A 91 -3.86 -0.44 3.66
CA LEU A 91 -4.42 -1.40 2.69
C LEU A 91 -5.53 -2.24 3.33
N SER A 92 -6.15 -1.75 4.40
CA SER A 92 -7.22 -2.46 5.10
C SER A 92 -8.47 -2.58 4.24
N HIS A 93 -9.28 -3.62 4.43
CA HIS A 93 -10.49 -3.87 3.66
C HIS A 93 -10.24 -3.87 2.15
N THR A 94 -9.17 -4.52 1.71
CA THR A 94 -8.96 -4.81 0.29
C THR A 94 -9.08 -6.33 0.05
N PHE A 95 -8.62 -6.82 -1.09
CA PHE A 95 -8.74 -8.23 -1.48
C PHE A 95 -7.37 -8.89 -1.63
N LEU A 96 -6.38 -8.40 -0.89
CA LEU A 96 -5.03 -8.96 -0.92
C LEU A 96 -5.05 -10.37 -0.33
N THR A 97 -4.46 -11.31 -1.07
CA THR A 97 -4.21 -12.68 -0.61
C THR A 97 -2.78 -12.90 -0.10
N THR A 98 -1.90 -11.92 -0.31
CA THR A 98 -0.51 -11.93 0.13
C THR A 98 -0.09 -10.53 0.54
N ILE A 99 1.00 -10.42 1.29
CA ILE A 99 1.62 -9.13 1.61
C ILE A 99 2.53 -8.74 0.44
N PRO A 100 2.30 -7.58 -0.19
CA PRO A 100 3.06 -7.21 -1.38
C PRO A 100 4.52 -6.91 -1.03
N ALA A 101 5.47 -7.51 -1.75
CA ALA A 101 6.90 -7.28 -1.51
C ALA A 101 7.30 -5.80 -1.64
N ALA A 102 6.52 -4.99 -2.35
CA ALA A 102 6.73 -3.54 -2.46
C ALA A 102 6.79 -2.84 -1.09
N VAL A 103 6.02 -3.29 -0.09
CA VAL A 103 6.04 -2.65 1.25
C VAL A 103 7.30 -3.00 2.05
N THR A 104 7.97 -4.11 1.75
CA THR A 104 9.22 -4.48 2.43
C THR A 104 10.40 -3.62 1.98
N MET A 105 10.25 -2.90 0.86
CA MET A 105 11.26 -2.02 0.29
C MET A 105 11.17 -0.58 0.82
N LEU A 106 10.18 -0.26 1.66
CA LEU A 106 9.97 1.07 2.22
C LEU A 106 10.86 1.30 3.45
N PRO A 107 11.91 2.15 3.37
CA PRO A 107 12.91 2.26 4.44
C PRO A 107 12.41 3.01 5.67
N SER A 108 11.35 3.80 5.53
CA SER A 108 10.78 4.63 6.60
C SER A 108 9.40 4.17 7.03
N LEU A 109 8.94 2.99 6.59
CA LEU A 109 7.62 2.49 6.96
C LEU A 109 7.56 2.27 8.48
N GLU A 110 6.51 2.78 9.11
CA GLU A 110 6.25 2.67 10.55
C GLU A 110 4.93 1.95 10.82
N THR A 111 3.92 2.14 9.96
CA THR A 111 2.59 1.52 10.11
C THR A 111 2.09 0.96 8.78
N LEU A 112 1.61 -0.27 8.83
CA LEU A 112 0.99 -0.97 7.71
C LEU A 112 -0.36 -1.55 8.14
N GLY A 113 -1.44 -1.03 7.55
CA GLY A 113 -2.80 -1.55 7.73
C GLY A 113 -3.10 -2.67 6.74
N LEU A 114 -3.45 -3.86 7.24
CA LEU A 114 -3.85 -5.05 6.47
C LEU A 114 -5.11 -5.71 7.02
N GLU A 115 -5.81 -5.07 7.98
CA GLU A 115 -7.07 -5.57 8.52
C GLU A 115 -8.07 -5.93 7.42
N ALA A 116 -8.85 -6.99 7.63
CA ALA A 116 -9.93 -7.43 6.73
C ALA A 116 -9.48 -7.63 5.27
N ASN A 117 -8.33 -8.27 5.07
CA ASN A 117 -7.89 -8.86 3.81
C ASN A 117 -8.03 -10.39 3.84
N TYR A 118 -7.62 -11.06 2.76
CA TYR A 118 -7.63 -12.52 2.61
C TYR A 118 -6.22 -13.10 2.66
N ILE A 119 -5.33 -12.51 3.46
CA ILE A 119 -3.90 -12.85 3.46
C ILE A 119 -3.70 -14.29 3.93
N GLU A 120 -3.15 -15.12 3.04
CA GLU A 120 -2.84 -16.51 3.33
C GLU A 120 -1.42 -16.62 3.87
N CYS A 121 -1.32 -17.09 5.11
CA CYS A 121 -0.06 -17.26 5.83
C CYS A 121 0.59 -18.61 5.49
N THR A 122 1.04 -18.75 4.25
CA THR A 122 1.67 -19.96 3.70
C THR A 122 3.17 -19.74 3.43
N CYS A 123 3.87 -20.76 2.92
CA CYS A 123 5.26 -20.64 2.48
C CYS A 123 5.46 -19.65 1.32
N ASP A 124 4.38 -19.18 0.66
CA ASP A 124 4.49 -18.17 -0.40
C ASP A 124 4.95 -16.81 0.15
N LEU A 125 4.77 -16.58 1.46
CA LEU A 125 5.32 -15.41 2.16
C LEU A 125 6.82 -15.55 2.48
N ALA A 126 7.51 -16.60 2.04
CA ALA A 126 8.95 -16.80 2.29
C ALA A 126 9.82 -15.65 1.76
N SER A 127 9.33 -14.87 0.79
CA SER A 127 9.99 -13.65 0.31
C SER A 127 10.10 -12.55 1.36
N LEU A 128 9.25 -12.58 2.40
CA LEU A 128 9.26 -11.63 3.52
C LEU A 128 10.29 -12.00 4.60
N LYS A 129 11.05 -13.08 4.42
CA LYS A 129 12.05 -13.52 5.39
C LYS A 129 13.06 -12.40 5.69
N ASN A 130 13.32 -12.17 6.97
CA ASN A 130 14.15 -11.07 7.48
C ASN A 130 13.55 -9.67 7.30
N TRP A 131 12.30 -9.54 6.88
CA TRP A 131 11.61 -8.26 6.97
C TRP A 131 11.43 -7.91 8.45
N ASN A 132 11.96 -6.77 8.89
CA ASN A 132 11.96 -6.39 10.30
C ASN A 132 10.57 -5.94 10.76
N VAL A 133 9.66 -6.89 10.94
CA VAL A 133 8.28 -6.63 11.38
C VAL A 133 8.20 -6.15 12.82
N SER A 134 9.28 -6.23 13.61
CA SER A 134 9.29 -5.72 14.99
C SER A 134 9.50 -4.21 15.07
N SER A 135 10.03 -3.57 14.01
CA SER A 135 10.21 -2.11 13.95
C SER A 135 9.00 -1.38 13.38
N ILE A 136 7.97 -2.11 12.95
CA ILE A 136 6.77 -1.55 12.32
C ILE A 136 5.51 -2.07 13.00
N ARG A 137 4.47 -1.26 13.02
CA ARG A 137 3.15 -1.66 13.48
C ARG A 137 2.39 -2.26 12.30
N ILE A 138 2.09 -3.55 12.37
CA ILE A 138 1.29 -4.27 11.38
C ILE A 138 0.00 -4.75 12.08
N ASP A 139 -1.15 -4.43 11.50
CA ASP A 139 -2.41 -5.06 11.89
C ASP A 139 -2.84 -6.13 10.88
N GLY A 140 -3.98 -6.77 11.14
CA GLY A 140 -4.52 -7.82 10.28
C GLY A 140 -4.16 -9.24 10.72
N LEU A 141 -4.95 -10.17 10.19
CA LEU A 141 -4.94 -11.58 10.53
C LEU A 141 -4.70 -12.43 9.27
N CYS A 142 -4.09 -13.58 9.47
CA CYS A 142 -4.02 -14.66 8.51
C CYS A 142 -5.44 -15.21 8.26
N TYR A 143 -5.89 -15.22 7.02
CA TYR A 143 -7.28 -15.52 6.66
C TYR A 143 -7.77 -16.89 7.14
N LEU A 144 -6.92 -17.92 7.04
CA LEU A 144 -7.31 -19.30 7.38
C LEU A 144 -7.12 -19.66 8.85
N THR A 145 -6.16 -19.04 9.54
CA THR A 145 -5.80 -19.40 10.92
C THR A 145 -6.27 -18.40 11.96
N GLU A 146 -6.68 -17.19 11.53
CA GLU A 146 -7.00 -16.05 12.39
C GLU A 146 -5.85 -15.62 13.33
N GLU A 147 -4.63 -16.12 13.12
CA GLU A 147 -3.44 -15.65 13.81
C GLU A 147 -3.03 -14.27 13.28
N THR A 148 -2.34 -13.47 14.10
CA THR A 148 -1.85 -12.18 13.62
C THR A 148 -0.77 -12.39 12.55
N ILE A 149 -0.76 -11.51 11.54
CA ILE A 149 0.25 -11.54 10.48
C ILE A 149 1.67 -11.46 11.07
N GLU A 150 1.86 -10.60 12.08
CA GLU A 150 3.13 -10.48 12.80
C GLU A 150 3.56 -11.81 13.45
N HIS A 151 2.61 -12.54 14.05
CA HIS A 151 2.87 -13.85 14.64
C HIS A 151 3.29 -14.87 13.57
N CYS A 152 2.62 -14.87 12.42
CA CYS A 152 2.97 -15.75 11.30
C CYS A 152 4.41 -15.52 10.83
N ILE A 153 4.76 -14.26 10.53
CA ILE A 153 6.08 -13.91 9.99
C ILE A 153 7.17 -14.32 10.96
N LYS A 154 7.03 -13.98 12.25
CA LYS A 154 8.04 -14.29 13.27
C LYS A 154 8.21 -15.79 13.52
N ASN A 155 7.11 -16.54 13.61
CA ASN A 155 7.15 -17.91 14.12
C ASN A 155 7.22 -19.00 13.04
N TYR A 156 6.92 -18.66 11.79
CA TYR A 156 6.93 -19.61 10.67
C TYR A 156 7.93 -19.17 9.58
N ILE A 157 7.80 -17.94 9.08
CA ILE A 157 8.64 -17.44 7.97
C ILE A 157 10.09 -17.24 8.42
N ASP A 158 10.32 -16.42 9.45
CA ASP A 158 11.66 -16.13 9.97
C ASP A 158 12.29 -17.35 10.65
N ALA A 159 11.47 -18.22 11.24
CA ALA A 159 11.91 -19.48 11.83
C ALA A 159 12.32 -20.56 10.80
N GLY A 160 12.13 -20.29 9.50
CA GLY A 160 12.47 -21.24 8.43
C GLY A 160 11.64 -22.52 8.45
N LYS A 161 10.40 -22.43 8.93
CA LYS A 161 9.44 -23.55 8.90
C LYS A 161 8.68 -23.65 7.57
N CYS A 162 9.14 -22.89 6.58
CA CYS A 162 8.62 -22.79 5.23
C CYS A 162 9.66 -23.22 4.20
#